data_AF-A0ABD2DIG2-F1
#
_entry.id   AF-A0ABD2DIG2-F1
#
_cell.length_a   1.000
_cell.length_b   1.000
_cell.length_c   1.000
_cell.angle_alpha   90.00
_cell.angle_beta   90.00
_cell.angle_gamma   90.00
#
_symmetry.space_group_name_H-M   'P 1'
#
loop_
_entity.id
_entity.type
_entity.pdbx_description
1 polymer ?
#
loop_
_entity_poly.entity_id
_entity_poly.type
_entity_poly.pdbx_seq_one_letter_code
_entity_poly.pdbx_strand_id
1 'polypeptide(L)'
;MGLSTEELEATAQEVLGRLRSHQQFQSSWDTAAFIVFLTFVGTVIFLLLVVLVHCCCSCCCTSPRPWRESAGKERPKGMDNLALEP
;
A
#
# COMPACT_ATOMS: atom_id res chain seq x y z
N MET A 1 -4.06 -36.46 -4.01
CA MET A 1 -4.97 -36.33 -2.86
C MET A 1 -5.78 -35.07 -3.07
N GLY A 2 -6.87 -35.17 -3.81
CA GLY A 2 -7.83 -34.06 -3.92
C GLY A 2 -8.75 -34.18 -2.72
N LEU A 3 -8.69 -33.21 -1.80
CA LEU A 3 -9.77 -33.02 -0.85
C LEU A 3 -11.02 -32.76 -1.68
N SER A 4 -11.97 -33.70 -1.64
CA SER A 4 -13.26 -33.61 -2.34
C SER A 4 -13.97 -32.33 -1.88
N THR A 5 -14.40 -31.54 -2.84
CA THR A 5 -15.07 -30.24 -2.63
C THR A 5 -16.25 -30.34 -1.67
N GLU A 6 -16.89 -31.51 -1.59
CA GLU A 6 -17.99 -31.82 -0.67
C GLU A 6 -17.59 -31.76 0.82
N GLU A 7 -16.40 -32.22 1.19
CA GLU A 7 -15.92 -32.15 2.59
C GLU A 7 -15.62 -30.70 2.99
N LEU A 8 -15.11 -29.91 2.04
CA LEU A 8 -14.87 -28.48 2.23
C LEU A 8 -16.18 -27.71 2.37
N GLU A 9 -17.19 -28.04 1.56
CA GLU A 9 -18.51 -27.45 1.63
C GLU A 9 -19.23 -27.81 2.94
N ALA A 10 -19.15 -29.07 3.38
CA ALA A 10 -19.73 -29.49 4.66
C ALA A 10 -19.05 -28.76 5.85
N THR A 11 -17.72 -28.67 5.82
CA THR A 11 -16.96 -27.94 6.85
C THR A 11 -17.25 -26.44 6.79
N ALA A 12 -17.39 -25.86 5.60
CA ALA A 12 -17.79 -24.47 5.44
C ALA A 12 -19.20 -24.23 5.97
N GLN A 13 -20.18 -25.10 5.67
CA GLN A 13 -21.54 -25.00 6.18
C GLN A 13 -21.61 -25.16 7.71
N GLU A 14 -20.81 -26.05 8.31
CA GLU A 14 -20.69 -26.19 9.76
C GLU A 14 -20.10 -24.91 10.38
N VAL A 15 -19.02 -24.38 9.82
CA VAL A 15 -18.36 -23.16 10.32
C VAL A 15 -19.23 -21.94 10.10
N LEU A 16 -19.83 -21.76 8.92
CA LEU A 16 -20.80 -20.69 8.66
C LEU A 16 -22.05 -20.83 9.54
N GLY A 17 -22.52 -22.06 9.79
CA GLY A 17 -23.62 -22.34 10.71
C GLY A 17 -23.29 -21.96 12.15
N ARG A 18 -22.04 -22.21 12.58
CA ARG A 18 -21.51 -21.79 13.89
C ARG A 18 -21.31 -20.28 13.98
N LEU A 19 -20.79 -19.62 12.95
CA LEU A 19 -20.69 -18.16 12.90
C LEU A 19 -22.08 -17.50 12.89
N ARG A 20 -23.06 -18.13 12.23
CA ARG A 20 -24.44 -17.65 12.16
C ARG A 20 -25.25 -17.93 13.42
N SER A 21 -24.91 -18.98 14.18
CA SER A 21 -25.50 -19.26 15.51
C SER A 21 -24.86 -18.41 16.62
N HIS A 22 -23.59 -18.02 16.47
CA HIS A 22 -22.96 -16.98 17.28
C HIS A 22 -23.53 -15.61 16.88
N GLN A 23 -24.73 -15.32 17.37
CA GLN A 23 -25.51 -14.11 17.14
C GLN A 23 -24.89 -12.82 17.71
N GLN A 24 -23.65 -12.51 17.32
CA GLN A 24 -23.08 -11.18 17.50
C GLN A 24 -23.50 -10.22 16.37
N PHE A 25 -24.35 -10.65 15.44
CA PHE A 25 -24.83 -9.84 14.31
C PHE A 25 -26.32 -9.51 14.34
N GLN A 26 -27.04 -9.85 15.42
CA GLN A 26 -28.49 -9.70 15.45
C GLN A 26 -28.95 -8.27 15.79
N SER A 27 -28.10 -7.50 16.50
CA SER A 27 -28.33 -6.08 16.73
C SER A 27 -27.87 -5.28 15.51
N SER A 28 -28.70 -4.33 15.07
CA SER A 28 -28.31 -3.34 14.04
C SER A 28 -27.04 -2.57 14.44
N TRP A 29 -26.84 -2.36 15.73
CA TRP A 29 -25.65 -1.71 16.28
C TRP A 29 -24.39 -2.57 16.20
N ASP A 30 -24.49 -3.88 16.40
CA ASP A 30 -23.31 -4.77 16.28
C ASP A 30 -22.89 -4.94 14.83
N THR A 31 -23.86 -5.01 13.90
CA THR A 31 -23.58 -5.01 12.47
C THR A 31 -22.92 -3.70 12.04
N ALA A 32 -23.42 -2.55 12.53
CA ALA A 32 -22.81 -1.25 12.26
C ALA A 32 -21.37 -1.19 12.81
N ALA A 33 -21.14 -1.62 14.04
CA ALA A 33 -19.82 -1.67 14.65
C ALA A 33 -18.87 -2.59 13.87
N PHE A 34 -19.35 -3.75 13.40
CA PHE A 34 -18.56 -4.67 12.58
C PHE A 34 -18.19 -4.07 11.22
N ILE A 35 -19.12 -3.37 10.55
CA ILE A 35 -18.83 -2.68 9.29
C ILE A 35 -17.78 -1.59 9.52
N VAL A 36 -17.89 -0.80 10.60
CA VAL A 36 -16.89 0.22 10.94
C VAL A 36 -15.53 -0.42 11.23
N PHE A 37 -15.50 -1.53 11.95
CA PHE A 37 -14.27 -2.27 12.21
C PHE A 37 -13.65 -2.84 10.92
N LEU A 38 -14.45 -3.46 10.06
CA LEU A 38 -13.97 -4.00 8.78
C LEU A 38 -13.48 -2.90 7.83
N THR A 39 -14.14 -1.74 7.80
CA THR A 39 -13.67 -0.61 7.01
C THR A 39 -12.37 -0.03 7.58
N PHE A 40 -12.21 0.04 8.90
CA PHE A 40 -10.95 0.45 9.52
C PHE A 40 -9.81 -0.54 9.19
N VAL A 41 -9.99 -1.82 9.45
CA VAL A 41 -8.98 -2.85 9.14
C VAL A 41 -8.69 -2.89 7.64
N GLY A 42 -9.74 -2.83 6.81
CA GLY A 42 -9.63 -2.82 5.35
C GLY A 42 -8.87 -1.59 4.84
N THR A 43 -9.12 -0.40 5.39
CA THR A 43 -8.38 0.82 5.01
C THR A 43 -6.91 0.75 5.44
N VAL A 44 -6.61 0.24 6.63
CA VAL A 44 -5.23 0.01 7.07
C VAL A 44 -4.51 -0.96 6.14
N ILE A 45 -5.12 -2.10 5.82
CA ILE A 45 -4.55 -3.08 4.87
C ILE A 45 -4.37 -2.45 3.49
N PHE A 46 -5.36 -1.72 3.00
CA PHE A 46 -5.30 -1.04 1.71
C PHE A 46 -4.15 -0.03 1.66
N LEU A 47 -3.99 0.80 2.68
CA LEU A 47 -2.89 1.76 2.76
C LEU A 47 -1.53 1.05 2.83
N LEU A 48 -1.41 -0.03 3.59
CA LEU A 48 -0.19 -0.84 3.61
C LEU A 48 0.13 -1.41 2.22
N LEU A 49 -0.86 -1.94 1.50
CA LEU A 49 -0.68 -2.42 0.13
C LEU A 49 -0.23 -1.30 -0.81
N VAL A 50 -0.82 -0.10 -0.71
CA VAL A 50 -0.41 1.07 -1.51
C VAL A 50 1.04 1.44 -1.21
N VAL A 51 1.46 1.44 0.06
CA VAL A 51 2.84 1.70 0.46
C VAL A 51 3.77 0.63 -0.09
N LEU A 52 3.39 -0.66 -0.02
CA LEU A 52 4.19 -1.75 -0.59
C LEU A 52 4.32 -1.60 -2.10
N VAL A 53 3.24 -1.31 -2.82
CA VAL A 53 3.29 -1.07 -4.28
C VAL A 53 4.14 0.15 -4.59
N HIS A 54 3.95 1.27 -3.90
CA HIS A 54 4.74 2.48 -4.12
C HIS A 54 6.21 2.24 -3.82
N CYS A 55 6.55 1.56 -2.72
CA CYS A 55 7.92 1.20 -2.35
C CYS A 55 8.53 0.24 -3.38
N CYS A 56 7.82 -0.83 -3.77
CA CYS A 56 8.27 -1.77 -4.80
C CYS A 56 8.44 -1.10 -6.16
N CYS A 57 7.54 -0.20 -6.59
CA CYS A 57 7.69 0.57 -7.82
C CYS A 57 8.82 1.61 -7.71
N SER A 58 9.03 2.24 -6.56
CA SER A 58 10.16 3.17 -6.32
C SER A 58 11.51 2.44 -6.32
N CYS A 59 11.58 1.26 -5.70
CA CYS A 59 12.77 0.45 -5.56
C CYS A 59 13.10 -0.33 -6.85
N CYS A 60 12.09 -0.79 -7.61
CA CYS A 60 12.29 -1.50 -8.88
C CYS A 60 12.41 -0.58 -10.10
N CYS A 61 11.98 0.69 -10.01
CA CYS A 61 12.24 1.71 -11.05
C CYS A 61 13.48 2.58 -10.77
N THR A 62 14.18 2.34 -9.66
CA THR A 62 15.55 2.83 -9.49
C THR A 62 16.49 1.94 -10.30
N SER A 63 16.55 2.22 -11.61
CA SER A 63 17.82 2.14 -12.32
C SER A 63 18.90 2.72 -11.40
N PRO A 64 20.08 2.08 -11.24
CA PRO A 64 21.20 2.73 -10.58
C PRO A 64 21.60 3.90 -11.47
N ARG A 65 20.97 5.06 -11.28
CA ARG A 65 21.57 6.32 -11.67
C ARG A 65 22.75 6.44 -10.74
N PRO A 66 24.00 6.34 -11.23
CA PRO A 66 25.11 6.71 -10.39
C PRO A 66 24.83 8.16 -10.03
N TRP A 67 24.75 8.41 -8.74
CA TRP A 67 24.99 9.71 -8.18
C TRP A 67 26.38 10.14 -8.67
N ARG A 68 26.42 10.74 -9.86
CA ARG A 68 27.44 11.67 -10.26
C ARG A 68 26.81 13.03 -10.05
N GLU A 69 27.29 13.69 -9.01
CA GLU A 69 27.45 15.12 -8.98
C GLU A 69 27.80 15.66 -10.39
N SER A 70 27.31 16.86 -10.70
CA SER A 70 27.49 17.61 -11.97
C SER A 70 26.42 17.42 -13.04
N ALA A 71 25.23 17.99 -12.78
CA ALA A 71 24.53 18.78 -13.80
C ALA A 71 23.60 19.82 -13.15
N GLY A 72 23.97 20.35 -11.99
CA GLY A 72 23.44 21.64 -11.56
C GLY A 72 24.14 22.71 -12.40
N LYS A 73 23.36 23.52 -13.13
CA LYS A 73 23.61 24.97 -13.24
C LYS A 73 24.17 25.42 -11.88
N GLU A 74 25.36 26.00 -11.80
CA GLU A 74 25.62 27.37 -12.18
C GLU A 74 27.10 27.50 -12.56
N ARG A 75 27.37 28.02 -13.75
CA ARG A 75 28.68 28.60 -14.02
C ARG A 75 28.78 29.84 -13.13
N PRO A 76 29.82 30.05 -12.32
CA PRO A 76 30.11 31.39 -11.83
C PRO A 76 30.42 32.22 -13.07
N LYS A 77 29.46 33.04 -13.47
CA LYS A 77 29.59 33.98 -14.58
C LYS A 77 30.57 35.03 -14.10
N GLY A 78 31.87 34.79 -14.34
CA GLY A 78 32.89 35.81 -14.20
C GLY A 78 32.46 37.01 -15.03
N MET A 79 32.31 38.16 -14.40
CA MET A 79 32.10 39.41 -15.12
C MET A 79 33.42 39.69 -15.85
N ASP A 80 33.41 39.56 -17.17
CA ASP A 80 34.53 40.01 -17.99
C ASP A 80 34.68 41.52 -17.79
N ASN A 81 35.69 41.90 -17.01
CA ASN A 81 36.02 43.30 -16.74
C ASN A 81 36.64 43.91 -17.99
N LEU A 82 35.81 44.53 -18.84
CA LEU A 82 36.21 45.37 -19.97
C LEU A 82 36.69 46.77 -19.52
N ALA A 83 37.37 46.87 -18.37
CA ALA A 83 37.78 48.14 -17.80
C ALA A 83 39.30 48.28 -17.77
N LEU A 84 39.77 49.12 -18.71
CA LEU A 84 40.98 49.94 -18.67
C LEU A 84 42.30 49.26 -19.01
N GLU A 85 42.65 49.34 -20.30
CA GLU A 85 44.01 49.70 -20.69
C GLU A 85 43.92 51.09 -21.37
N PRO A 86 44.76 52.06 -20.98
CA PRO A 86 44.75 53.43 -21.52
C PRO A 86 45.30 53.53 -22.95
#